data_AF-A0A838W726-F1
#
_entry.id   AF-A0A838W726-F1
#
_cell.length_a   1.000
_cell.length_b   1.000
_cell.length_c   1.000
_cell.angle_alpha   90.00
_cell.angle_beta   90.00
_cell.angle_gamma   90.00
#
_symmetry.space_group_name_H-M   'P 1'
#
loop_
_entity.id
_entity.type
_entity.pdbx_description
1 polymer ?
#
loop_
_entity_poly.entity_id
_entity_poly.type
_entity_poly.pdbx_seq_one_letter_code
_entity_poly.pdbx_strand_id
1 'polypeptide(L)'
;YGDFLEKIREYIPNAEGIEKSAEIFYSIGKVKPNYIKIADAYNGIDKEYDIIFVGWMEPGVDYRDQISKSAKCIITTLDQGGQCGIYGGCEFDGHRFDKIASWTTPSWIDVNTELMNKYYTNSIKTEKFQELRHLRGAHNLWYVYCKPEWKNTLKSTLEELKKKNTDTKKYRHEEILDECGFAFDESLPLNPGCCLWEIIIEE
;
A
#
# COMPACT_ATOMS: atom_id res chain seq x y z
N TYR A 1 -1.33 -11.66 -6.53
CA TYR A 1 -2.64 -11.02 -6.27
C TYR A 1 -3.50 -11.98 -5.46
N GLY A 2 -4.11 -11.50 -4.37
CA GLY A 2 -4.80 -12.33 -3.35
C GLY A 2 -3.97 -12.64 -2.11
N ASP A 3 -2.65 -12.77 -2.27
CA ASP A 3 -1.70 -13.10 -1.18
C ASP A 3 -1.65 -12.01 -0.10
N PHE A 4 -1.82 -10.73 -0.48
CA PHE A 4 -1.91 -9.64 0.50
C PHE A 4 -3.14 -9.80 1.41
N LEU A 5 -4.32 -10.01 0.83
CA LEU A 5 -5.54 -10.22 1.63
C LEU A 5 -5.49 -11.54 2.40
N GLU A 6 -4.86 -12.58 1.86
CA GLU A 6 -4.60 -13.82 2.59
C GLU A 6 -3.78 -13.56 3.86
N LYS A 7 -2.72 -12.75 3.76
CA LYS A 7 -1.93 -12.31 4.92
C LYS A 7 -2.72 -11.45 5.90
N ILE A 8 -3.53 -10.51 5.42
CA ILE A 8 -4.42 -9.74 6.30
C ILE A 8 -5.37 -10.68 7.05
N ARG A 9 -5.88 -11.72 6.41
CA ARG A 9 -6.79 -12.70 7.01
C ARG A 9 -6.15 -13.59 8.08
N GLU A 10 -4.83 -13.68 8.16
CA GLU A 10 -4.14 -14.32 9.31
C GLU A 10 -4.40 -13.55 10.61
N TYR A 11 -4.61 -12.23 10.52
CA TYR A 11 -4.88 -11.34 11.66
C TYR A 11 -6.35 -10.90 11.76
N ILE A 12 -7.04 -10.80 10.62
CA ILE A 12 -8.44 -10.37 10.49
C ILE A 12 -9.21 -11.43 9.68
N PRO A 13 -9.59 -12.58 10.27
CA PRO A 13 -10.09 -13.75 9.53
C PRO A 13 -11.38 -13.54 8.74
N ASN A 14 -12.12 -12.48 9.03
CA ASN A 14 -13.35 -12.07 8.36
C ASN A 14 -13.12 -10.99 7.28
N ALA A 15 -11.88 -10.56 7.02
CA ALA A 15 -11.59 -9.60 5.97
C ALA A 15 -11.93 -10.14 4.58
N GLU A 16 -12.54 -9.33 3.74
CA GLU A 16 -12.98 -9.70 2.40
C GLU A 16 -12.44 -8.73 1.36
N GLY A 17 -12.40 -9.16 0.11
CA GLY A 17 -11.90 -8.37 -1.01
C GLY A 17 -12.98 -8.12 -2.05
N ILE A 18 -12.85 -7.00 -2.75
CA ILE A 18 -13.63 -6.70 -3.96
C ILE A 18 -12.63 -6.45 -5.08
N GLU A 19 -12.80 -7.18 -6.18
CA GLU A 19 -11.99 -7.03 -7.40
C GLU A 19 -12.91 -6.86 -8.59
N LYS A 20 -12.52 -6.03 -9.56
CA LYS A 20 -13.37 -5.78 -10.75
C LYS A 20 -13.44 -6.98 -11.68
N SER A 21 -12.37 -7.78 -11.77
CA SER A 21 -12.27 -8.93 -12.67
C SER A 21 -11.55 -10.10 -12.00
N ALA A 22 -12.01 -11.32 -12.29
CA ALA A 22 -11.34 -12.55 -11.86
C ALA A 22 -10.10 -12.89 -12.70
N GLU A 23 -9.92 -12.22 -13.85
CA GLU A 23 -8.84 -12.48 -14.81
C GLU A 23 -7.45 -12.43 -14.17
N ILE A 24 -7.27 -11.54 -13.19
CA ILE A 24 -6.00 -11.37 -12.47
C ILE A 24 -5.55 -12.61 -11.69
N PHE A 25 -6.48 -13.47 -11.27
CA PHE A 25 -6.15 -14.74 -10.62
C PHE A 25 -5.81 -15.81 -11.66
N TYR A 26 -6.57 -15.85 -12.75
CA TYR A 26 -6.39 -16.85 -13.80
C TYR A 26 -5.12 -16.63 -14.62
N SER A 27 -4.71 -15.38 -14.84
CA SER A 27 -3.47 -15.04 -15.55
C SER A 27 -2.21 -15.57 -14.84
N ILE A 28 -2.29 -15.81 -13.53
CA ILE A 28 -1.22 -16.41 -12.72
C ILE A 28 -1.51 -17.88 -12.34
N GLY A 29 -2.48 -18.52 -13.00
CA GLY A 29 -2.83 -19.92 -12.77
C GLY A 29 -3.46 -20.21 -11.41
N LYS A 30 -3.99 -19.20 -10.72
CA LYS A 30 -4.68 -19.36 -9.43
C LYS A 30 -6.20 -19.34 -9.61
N VAL A 31 -6.90 -20.09 -8.76
CA VAL A 31 -8.37 -19.98 -8.65
C VAL A 31 -8.70 -18.75 -7.80
N LYS A 32 -9.71 -17.98 -8.20
CA LYS A 32 -10.22 -16.84 -7.41
C LYS A 32 -10.64 -17.31 -6.01
N PRO A 33 -10.05 -16.77 -4.92
CA PRO A 33 -10.46 -17.10 -3.57
C PRO A 33 -11.95 -16.81 -3.29
N ASN A 34 -12.57 -17.58 -2.39
CA ASN A 34 -13.99 -17.42 -2.06
C ASN A 34 -14.31 -16.13 -1.28
N TYR A 35 -13.34 -15.60 -0.53
CA TYR A 35 -13.43 -14.34 0.21
C TYR A 35 -13.19 -13.08 -0.64
N ILE A 36 -13.09 -13.23 -1.98
CA ILE A 36 -13.00 -12.13 -2.93
C ILE A 36 -14.25 -12.10 -3.81
N LYS A 37 -15.02 -11.02 -3.73
CA LYS A 37 -16.20 -10.75 -4.56
C LYS A 37 -15.74 -10.11 -5.88
N ILE A 38 -16.33 -10.53 -6.99
CA ILE A 38 -16.15 -9.84 -8.27
C ILE A 38 -17.27 -8.82 -8.40
N ALA A 39 -16.93 -7.55 -8.26
CA ALA A 39 -17.86 -6.44 -8.36
C ALA A 39 -17.10 -5.13 -8.63
N ASP A 40 -17.81 -4.16 -9.19
CA ASP A 40 -17.34 -2.78 -9.23
C ASP A 40 -17.42 -2.16 -7.82
N ALA A 41 -16.41 -1.41 -7.40
CA ALA A 41 -16.34 -0.84 -6.05
C ALA A 41 -17.46 0.17 -5.75
N TYR A 42 -18.04 0.81 -6.76
CA TYR A 42 -19.14 1.77 -6.58
C TYR A 42 -20.44 1.07 -6.15
N ASN A 43 -20.70 -0.14 -6.67
CA ASN A 43 -21.93 -0.89 -6.40
C ASN A 43 -21.72 -2.14 -5.54
N GLY A 44 -20.47 -2.56 -5.34
CA GLY A 44 -20.10 -3.82 -4.72
C GLY A 44 -20.05 -3.78 -3.19
N ILE A 45 -19.98 -2.58 -2.61
CA ILE A 45 -19.89 -2.32 -1.16
C ILE A 45 -21.32 -2.16 -0.61
N ASP A 46 -21.83 -3.21 0.02
CA ASP A 46 -23.23 -3.36 0.46
C ASP A 46 -23.41 -3.34 1.99
N LYS A 47 -22.33 -3.14 2.75
CA LYS A 47 -22.33 -3.03 4.21
C LYS A 47 -21.29 -2.02 4.71
N GLU A 48 -21.30 -1.79 6.02
CA GLU A 48 -20.28 -1.00 6.70
C GLU A 48 -19.10 -1.85 7.15
N TYR A 49 -17.92 -1.23 7.19
CA TYR A 49 -16.65 -1.81 7.59
C TYR A 49 -15.97 -0.88 8.59
N ASP A 50 -15.25 -1.46 9.55
CA ASP A 50 -14.41 -0.67 10.44
C ASP A 50 -13.23 -0.06 9.67
N ILE A 51 -12.64 -0.83 8.76
CA ILE A 51 -11.49 -0.43 7.94
C ILE A 51 -11.72 -0.88 6.50
N ILE A 52 -11.50 0.02 5.54
CA ILE A 52 -11.38 -0.32 4.11
C ILE A 52 -9.95 -0.01 3.65
N PHE A 53 -9.33 -0.98 2.98
CA PHE A 53 -8.08 -0.78 2.27
C PHE A 53 -8.35 -0.52 0.78
N VAL A 54 -7.86 0.60 0.26
CA VAL A 54 -7.98 0.99 -1.15
C VAL A 54 -6.62 0.82 -1.81
N GLY A 55 -6.44 -0.30 -2.50
CA GLY A 55 -5.16 -0.66 -3.12
C GLY A 55 -4.89 0.04 -4.46
N TRP A 56 -5.94 0.25 -5.27
CA TRP A 56 -5.83 0.90 -6.57
C TRP A 56 -7.19 1.44 -6.99
N MET A 57 -7.21 2.64 -7.58
CA MET A 57 -8.39 3.25 -8.19
C MET A 57 -8.10 3.52 -9.67
N GLU A 58 -8.96 2.99 -10.54
CA GLU A 58 -8.83 3.16 -11.99
C GLU A 58 -8.79 4.65 -12.38
N PRO A 59 -7.96 5.04 -13.37
CA PRO A 59 -7.93 6.41 -13.87
C PRO A 59 -9.32 6.89 -14.30
N GLY A 60 -9.74 8.05 -13.78
CA GLY A 60 -11.04 8.65 -14.11
C GLY A 60 -12.25 8.03 -13.42
N VAL A 61 -12.06 7.03 -12.55
CA VAL A 61 -13.10 6.49 -11.68
C VAL A 61 -13.02 7.15 -10.31
N ASP A 62 -14.18 7.50 -9.75
CA ASP A 62 -14.29 8.02 -8.39
C ASP A 62 -15.39 7.29 -7.62
N TYR A 63 -15.00 6.46 -6.67
CA TYR A 63 -15.91 5.77 -5.75
C TYR A 63 -15.67 6.19 -4.29
N ARG A 64 -14.94 7.29 -4.06
CA ARG A 64 -14.59 7.73 -2.70
C ARG A 64 -15.83 8.04 -1.87
N ASP A 65 -16.85 8.65 -2.47
CA ASP A 65 -18.13 8.90 -1.80
C ASP A 65 -18.80 7.62 -1.30
N GLN A 66 -18.69 6.50 -2.03
CA GLN A 66 -19.26 5.23 -1.58
C GLN A 66 -18.45 4.65 -0.43
N ILE A 67 -17.12 4.62 -0.58
CA ILE A 67 -16.21 4.13 0.47
C ILE A 67 -16.39 4.94 1.77
N SER A 68 -16.50 6.26 1.66
CA SER A 68 -16.65 7.17 2.78
C SER A 68 -17.95 7.02 3.57
N LYS A 69 -18.98 6.40 2.97
CA LYS A 69 -20.24 6.05 3.66
C LYS A 69 -20.14 4.70 4.37
N SER A 70 -19.27 3.81 3.88
CA SER A 70 -19.18 2.42 4.33
C SER A 70 -17.96 2.14 5.22
N ALA A 71 -17.17 3.15 5.60
CA ALA A 71 -15.95 2.97 6.39
C ALA A 71 -15.82 3.95 7.55
N LYS A 72 -15.23 3.50 8.66
CA LYS A 72 -14.77 4.38 9.77
C LYS A 72 -13.32 4.82 9.59
N CYS A 73 -12.49 3.94 9.04
CA CYS A 73 -11.10 4.17 8.71
C CYS A 73 -10.81 3.70 7.28
N ILE A 74 -9.99 4.44 6.56
CA ILE A 74 -9.60 4.15 5.19
C ILE A 74 -8.07 4.19 5.14
N ILE A 75 -7.48 3.13 4.62
CA ILE A 75 -6.06 3.08 4.30
C ILE A 75 -5.95 3.06 2.78
N THR A 76 -5.28 4.03 2.20
CA THR A 76 -5.10 4.12 0.74
C THR A 76 -3.62 4.12 0.40
N THR A 77 -3.31 3.64 -0.80
CA THR A 77 -1.98 3.75 -1.39
C THR A 77 -2.05 4.40 -2.77
N LEU A 78 -1.09 5.28 -3.07
CA LEU A 78 -0.96 6.02 -4.31
C LEU A 78 0.46 5.87 -4.85
N ASP A 79 0.62 5.44 -6.09
CA ASP A 79 1.91 5.46 -6.76
C ASP A 79 2.20 6.89 -7.24
N GLN A 80 3.23 7.54 -6.67
CA GLN A 80 3.65 8.89 -7.04
C GLN A 80 4.37 8.85 -8.40
N GLY A 81 3.58 8.96 -9.46
CA GLY A 81 3.98 8.76 -10.85
C GLY A 81 2.89 8.09 -11.69
N GLY A 82 1.90 7.48 -11.04
CA GLY A 82 0.73 6.87 -11.68
C GLY A 82 -0.41 7.86 -11.96
N GLN A 83 -1.32 7.47 -12.86
CA GLN A 83 -2.57 8.20 -13.17
C GLN A 83 -3.77 7.67 -12.36
N CYS A 84 -3.54 7.21 -11.12
CA CYS A 84 -4.56 6.56 -10.31
C CYS A 84 -5.65 7.56 -9.85
N GLY A 85 -6.91 7.13 -9.88
CA GLY A 85 -8.03 7.94 -9.43
C GLY A 85 -8.39 9.11 -10.35
N ILE A 86 -9.18 10.07 -9.83
CA ILE A 86 -9.63 11.23 -10.59
C ILE A 86 -8.55 12.32 -10.53
N TYR A 87 -8.07 12.75 -11.71
CA TYR A 87 -6.95 13.70 -11.84
C TYR A 87 -5.67 13.29 -11.10
N GLY A 88 -5.43 11.98 -10.92
CA GLY A 88 -4.27 11.48 -10.17
C GLY A 88 -4.44 11.47 -8.64
N GLY A 89 -5.65 11.79 -8.14
CA GLY A 89 -5.93 11.89 -6.71
C GLY A 89 -6.74 10.71 -6.16
N CYS A 90 -6.44 10.34 -4.92
CA CYS A 90 -7.15 9.32 -4.13
C CYS A 90 -7.30 9.70 -2.64
N GLU A 91 -7.17 10.99 -2.34
CA GLU A 91 -7.27 11.55 -1.00
C GLU A 91 -8.73 11.59 -0.52
N PHE A 92 -8.91 11.44 0.79
CA PHE A 92 -10.21 11.38 1.45
C PHE A 92 -10.51 12.59 2.36
N ASP A 93 -9.59 13.57 2.47
CA ASP A 93 -9.79 14.79 3.28
C ASP A 93 -11.07 15.55 2.89
N GLY A 94 -11.43 15.53 1.60
CA GLY A 94 -12.66 16.12 1.07
C GLY A 94 -13.96 15.35 1.40
N HIS A 95 -13.86 14.16 1.98
CA HIS A 95 -15.00 13.24 2.20
C HIS A 95 -15.32 13.02 3.68
N ARG A 96 -15.01 14.02 4.53
CA ARG A 96 -15.22 14.01 6.00
C ARG A 96 -14.35 12.99 6.73
N PHE A 97 -13.11 12.86 6.29
CA PHE A 97 -12.08 12.11 6.99
C PHE A 97 -10.90 13.06 7.25
N ASP A 98 -10.22 12.83 8.36
CA ASP A 98 -8.94 13.46 8.64
C ASP A 98 -7.82 12.50 8.29
N LYS A 99 -6.81 12.96 7.55
CA LYS A 99 -5.53 12.24 7.45
C LYS A 99 -4.86 12.21 8.82
N ILE A 100 -4.52 11.03 9.32
CA ILE A 100 -3.91 10.85 10.65
C ILE A 100 -2.50 10.28 10.60
N ALA A 101 -2.15 9.59 9.53
CA ALA A 101 -0.81 9.09 9.33
C ALA A 101 -0.49 8.95 7.85
N SER A 102 0.79 9.04 7.54
CA SER A 102 1.34 8.77 6.21
C SER A 102 2.67 8.05 6.31
N TRP A 103 3.02 7.30 5.27
CA TRP A 103 4.36 6.78 5.08
C TRP A 103 4.63 6.57 3.59
N THR A 104 5.89 6.39 3.27
CA THR A 104 6.33 6.14 1.90
C THR A 104 6.96 4.77 1.81
N THR A 105 6.66 4.03 0.75
CA THR A 105 7.35 2.79 0.41
C THR A 105 7.93 2.91 -0.99
N PRO A 106 8.88 2.06 -1.38
CA PRO A 106 9.27 1.94 -2.78
C PRO A 106 8.05 1.66 -3.66
N SER A 107 8.11 2.07 -4.93
CA SER A 107 7.08 1.68 -5.90
C SER A 107 7.11 0.17 -6.14
N TRP A 108 5.96 -0.41 -6.47
CA TRP A 108 5.89 -1.83 -6.83
C TRP A 108 6.74 -2.15 -8.07
N ILE A 109 6.89 -1.18 -8.97
CA ILE A 109 7.67 -1.30 -10.20
C ILE A 109 9.17 -1.38 -9.87
N ASP A 110 9.67 -0.49 -9.00
CA ASP A 110 11.08 -0.50 -8.60
C ASP A 110 11.42 -1.78 -7.83
N VAL A 111 10.55 -2.20 -6.90
CA VAL A 111 10.72 -3.47 -6.17
C VAL A 111 10.79 -4.64 -7.13
N ASN A 112 9.82 -4.75 -8.04
CA ASN A 112 9.79 -5.86 -8.99
C ASN A 112 11.02 -5.84 -9.91
N THR A 113 11.42 -4.67 -10.41
CA THR A 113 12.59 -4.51 -11.28
C THR A 113 13.86 -4.99 -10.57
N GLU A 114 14.05 -4.61 -9.31
CA GLU A 114 15.24 -5.01 -8.55
C GLU A 114 15.24 -6.48 -8.17
N LEU A 115 14.09 -7.04 -7.80
CA LEU A 115 13.95 -8.48 -7.59
C LEU A 115 14.25 -9.25 -8.89
N MET A 116 13.76 -8.77 -10.03
CA MET A 116 14.01 -9.38 -11.34
C MET A 116 15.49 -9.31 -11.72
N ASN A 117 16.13 -8.16 -11.53
CA ASN A 117 17.54 -8.01 -11.83
C ASN A 117 18.39 -8.91 -10.91
N LYS A 118 18.10 -8.95 -9.60
CA LYS A 118 18.84 -9.73 -8.60
C LYS A 118 18.76 -11.25 -8.82
N TYR A 119 17.58 -11.78 -9.13
CA TYR A 119 17.37 -13.23 -9.19
C TYR A 119 17.41 -13.83 -10.58
N TYR A 120 17.09 -13.06 -11.62
CA TYR A 120 16.88 -13.60 -12.96
C TYR A 120 17.86 -13.04 -14.00
N THR A 121 18.66 -12.02 -13.65
CA THR A 121 19.60 -11.40 -14.59
C THR A 121 21.05 -11.54 -14.11
N ASN A 122 21.55 -12.77 -14.11
CA ASN A 122 22.93 -13.12 -13.73
C ASN A 122 24.02 -12.46 -14.61
N SER A 123 23.64 -11.79 -15.71
CA SER A 123 24.53 -11.16 -16.67
C SER A 123 24.82 -9.67 -16.40
N ILE A 124 24.13 -9.03 -15.47
CA ILE A 124 24.43 -7.64 -15.08
C ILE A 124 25.58 -7.68 -14.05
N LYS A 125 26.65 -6.93 -14.30
CA LYS A 125 27.76 -6.79 -13.33
C LYS A 125 27.29 -5.95 -12.14
N THR A 126 27.79 -6.26 -10.93
CA THR A 126 27.48 -5.55 -9.67
C THR A 126 27.61 -4.03 -9.77
N GLU A 127 28.57 -3.52 -10.53
CA GLU A 127 28.77 -2.08 -10.75
C GLU A 127 27.59 -1.42 -11.44
N LYS A 128 27.00 -2.08 -12.45
CA LYS A 128 25.85 -1.55 -13.19
C LYS A 128 24.56 -1.57 -12.37
N PHE A 129 24.44 -2.49 -11.41
CA PHE A 129 23.36 -2.45 -10.42
C PHE A 129 23.42 -1.21 -9.53
N GLN A 130 24.62 -0.83 -9.08
CA GLN A 130 24.80 0.37 -8.27
C GLN A 130 24.43 1.63 -9.07
N GLU A 131 24.80 1.71 -10.34
CA GLU A 131 24.39 2.81 -11.22
C GLU A 131 22.86 2.88 -11.39
N LEU A 132 22.20 1.74 -11.65
CA LEU A 132 20.74 1.69 -11.81
C LEU A 132 20.00 2.08 -10.52
N ARG A 133 20.56 1.78 -9.34
CA ARG A 133 19.99 2.20 -8.05
C ARG A 133 19.82 3.71 -7.94
N HIS A 134 20.69 4.50 -8.58
CA HIS A 134 20.62 5.97 -8.55
C HIS A 134 19.53 6.54 -9.47
N LEU A 135 18.95 5.74 -10.36
CA LEU A 135 17.84 6.16 -11.23
C LEU A 135 16.47 5.97 -10.57
N ARG A 136 16.43 5.37 -9.37
CA ARG A 136 15.19 5.12 -8.64
C ARG A 136 14.63 6.40 -8.04
N GLY A 137 13.33 6.56 -8.18
CA GLY A 137 12.61 7.71 -7.62
C GLY A 137 11.10 7.50 -7.50
N ALA A 138 10.56 6.39 -8.02
CA ALA A 138 9.14 6.09 -7.89
C ALA A 138 8.86 5.50 -6.50
N HIS A 139 7.75 5.92 -5.91
CA HIS A 139 7.39 5.52 -4.56
C HIS A 139 5.88 5.50 -4.40
N ASN A 140 5.42 4.61 -3.52
CA ASN A 140 4.04 4.60 -3.11
C ASN A 140 3.90 5.44 -1.84
N LEU A 141 2.95 6.36 -1.87
CA LEU A 141 2.46 7.07 -0.70
C LEU A 141 1.36 6.25 -0.07
N TRP A 142 1.39 6.13 1.24
CA TRP A 142 0.36 5.47 2.01
C TRP A 142 -0.25 6.48 2.96
N TYR A 143 -1.58 6.51 3.01
CA TYR A 143 -2.31 7.41 3.88
C TYR A 143 -3.34 6.67 4.69
N VAL A 144 -3.46 7.06 5.96
CA VAL A 144 -4.50 6.61 6.87
C VAL A 144 -5.44 7.78 7.12
N TYR A 145 -6.69 7.55 6.81
CA TYR A 145 -7.79 8.46 6.98
C TYR A 145 -8.76 7.89 7.98
N CYS A 146 -9.27 8.69 8.91
CA CYS A 146 -10.36 8.25 9.79
C CYS A 146 -11.42 9.31 9.94
N LYS A 147 -12.63 8.89 10.37
CA LYS A 147 -13.64 9.85 10.79
C LYS A 147 -13.14 10.65 12.01
N PRO A 148 -13.51 11.93 12.15
CA PRO A 148 -12.99 12.81 13.20
C PRO A 148 -13.15 12.25 14.62
N GLU A 149 -14.24 11.54 14.90
CA GLU A 149 -14.51 10.94 16.21
C GLU A 149 -13.52 9.82 16.61
N TRP A 150 -12.80 9.23 15.65
CA TRP A 150 -11.77 8.20 15.90
C TRP A 150 -10.34 8.74 15.87
N LYS A 151 -10.14 10.01 15.48
CA LYS A 151 -8.82 10.62 15.24
C LYS A 151 -7.86 10.45 16.42
N ASN A 152 -8.28 10.86 17.61
CA ASN A 152 -7.41 10.83 18.79
C ASN A 152 -7.04 9.40 19.19
N THR A 153 -8.02 8.49 19.23
CA THR A 153 -7.81 7.08 19.61
C THR A 153 -6.84 6.37 18.67
N LEU A 154 -7.01 6.55 17.35
CA LEU A 154 -6.15 5.92 16.36
C LEU A 154 -4.74 6.51 16.38
N LYS A 155 -4.58 7.83 16.49
CA LYS A 155 -3.25 8.45 16.64
C LYS A 155 -2.51 7.93 17.87
N SER A 156 -3.15 7.90 19.03
CA SER A 156 -2.52 7.36 20.25
C SER A 156 -2.13 5.90 20.11
N THR A 157 -2.95 5.09 19.44
CA THR A 157 -2.67 3.67 19.20
C THR A 157 -1.46 3.50 18.26
N LEU A 158 -1.38 4.30 17.18
CA LEU A 158 -0.24 4.28 16.25
C LEU A 158 1.06 4.69 16.94
N GLU A 159 1.02 5.72 17.79
CA GLU A 159 2.16 6.14 18.61
C GLU A 159 2.67 5.02 19.54
N GLU A 160 1.75 4.32 20.21
CA GLU A 160 2.11 3.20 21.06
C GLU A 160 2.71 2.03 20.26
N LEU A 161 2.16 1.73 19.08
CA LEU A 161 2.67 0.69 18.20
C LEU A 161 4.07 1.04 17.68
N LYS A 162 4.31 2.30 17.27
CA LYS A 162 5.63 2.79 16.84
C LYS A 162 6.69 2.59 17.92
N LYS A 163 6.34 2.78 19.20
CA LYS A 163 7.25 2.55 20.36
C LYS A 163 7.50 1.07 20.64
N LYS A 164 6.52 0.19 20.41
CA LYS A 164 6.62 -1.25 20.66
C LYS A 164 7.35 -2.01 19.55
N ASN A 165 7.38 -1.46 18.33
CA ASN A 165 7.92 -2.15 17.15
C ASN A 165 9.46 -2.10 17.03
N THR A 166 10.18 -1.92 18.14
CA THR A 166 11.65 -1.87 18.17
C THR A 166 12.31 -3.25 18.17
N ASP A 167 11.53 -4.33 18.28
CA ASP A 167 12.06 -5.69 18.40
C ASP A 167 11.21 -6.68 17.60
N THR A 168 11.39 -6.68 16.27
CA THR A 168 10.76 -7.69 15.40
C THR A 168 11.77 -8.32 14.47
N LYS A 169 11.74 -9.66 14.48
CA LYS A 169 12.47 -10.51 13.55
C LYS A 169 11.97 -10.21 12.14
N LYS A 170 12.85 -9.71 11.27
CA LYS A 170 12.51 -9.43 9.88
C LYS A 170 12.00 -10.68 9.17
N TYR A 171 11.00 -10.52 8.33
CA TYR A 171 10.62 -11.56 7.39
C TYR A 171 11.71 -11.70 6.33
N ARG A 172 11.91 -12.91 5.81
CA ARG A 172 12.92 -13.17 4.75
C ARG A 172 12.78 -12.25 3.53
N HIS A 173 11.56 -11.85 3.18
CA HIS A 173 11.35 -10.94 2.05
C HIS A 173 11.79 -9.51 2.38
N GLU A 174 11.70 -9.07 3.63
CA GLU A 174 12.20 -7.77 4.07
C GLU A 174 13.73 -7.73 3.98
N GLU A 175 14.43 -8.81 4.37
CA GLU A 175 15.89 -8.92 4.21
C GLU A 175 16.31 -8.76 2.73
N ILE A 176 15.54 -9.34 1.80
CA ILE A 176 15.82 -9.22 0.37
C ILE A 176 15.64 -7.79 -0.11
N LEU A 177 14.60 -7.09 0.38
CA LEU A 177 14.35 -5.69 0.06
C LEU A 177 15.42 -4.77 0.64
N ASP A 178 15.89 -5.05 1.87
CA ASP A 178 17.00 -4.34 2.49
C ASP A 178 18.26 -4.43 1.63
N GLU A 179 18.63 -5.63 1.18
CA GLU A 179 19.76 -5.87 0.28
C GLU A 179 19.60 -5.15 -1.07
N CYS A 180 18.36 -4.94 -1.52
CA CYS A 180 18.06 -4.14 -2.70
C CYS A 180 18.14 -2.64 -2.44
N GLY A 181 18.35 -2.19 -1.19
CA GLY A 181 18.43 -0.78 -0.83
C GLY A 181 17.08 -0.13 -0.55
N PHE A 182 16.13 -0.93 -0.06
CA PHE A 182 14.80 -0.52 0.35
C PHE A 182 14.56 -0.77 1.84
N ALA A 183 15.60 -0.67 2.67
CA ALA A 183 15.48 -0.86 4.10
C ALA A 183 14.69 0.28 4.78
N PHE A 184 14.27 0.03 6.01
CA PHE A 184 13.73 1.08 6.89
C PHE A 184 14.72 2.24 7.00
N ASP A 185 14.21 3.48 6.92
CA ASP A 185 14.98 4.73 6.98
C ASP A 185 15.95 4.96 5.80
N GLU A 186 15.94 4.10 4.78
CA GLU A 186 16.65 4.39 3.55
C GLU A 186 16.00 5.57 2.81
N SER A 187 16.84 6.47 2.31
CA SER A 187 16.42 7.62 1.53
C SER A 187 16.50 7.29 0.04
N LEU A 188 15.47 7.67 -0.72
CA LEU A 188 15.49 7.48 -2.17
C LEU A 188 16.42 8.53 -2.81
N PRO A 189 17.36 8.14 -3.71
CA PRO A 189 18.35 9.06 -4.28
C PRO A 189 17.74 10.31 -4.95
N LEU A 190 16.60 10.16 -5.61
CA LEU A 190 15.88 11.26 -6.26
C LEU A 190 14.88 11.99 -5.32
N ASN A 191 14.70 11.53 -4.09
CA ASN A 191 13.85 12.17 -3.08
C ASN A 191 14.51 12.12 -1.68
N PRO A 192 15.63 12.85 -1.48
CA PRO A 192 16.50 12.67 -0.32
C PRO A 192 15.86 13.04 1.04
N GLY A 193 14.68 13.67 1.04
CA GLY A 193 13.93 14.05 2.25
C GLY A 193 12.85 13.05 2.65
N CYS A 194 12.71 11.92 1.95
CA CYS A 194 11.69 10.92 2.23
C CYS A 194 12.33 9.60 2.66
N CYS A 195 12.23 9.29 3.95
CA CYS A 195 12.68 8.03 4.52
C CYS A 195 11.64 6.93 4.28
N LEU A 196 12.08 5.81 3.71
CA LEU A 196 11.21 4.68 3.44
C LEU A 196 10.72 4.02 4.73
N TRP A 197 9.47 3.57 4.70
CA TRP A 197 8.78 2.82 5.76
C TRP A 197 8.55 3.59 7.06
N GLU A 198 9.02 4.83 7.18
CA GLU A 198 8.77 5.64 8.35
C GLU A 198 7.31 6.10 8.39
N ILE A 199 6.62 5.71 9.47
CA ILE A 199 5.27 6.21 9.76
C ILE A 199 5.38 7.61 10.38
N ILE A 200 4.83 8.58 9.66
CA ILE A 200 4.62 9.96 10.08
C ILE A 200 3.18 10.07 10.60
N ILE A 201 3.01 10.48 11.85
CA ILE A 201 1.70 10.75 12.42
C ILE A 201 1.42 12.24 12.21
N GLU A 202 0.33 12.54 11.51
CA GLU A 202 -0.05 13.91 11.14
C GLU A 202 -0.55 14.66 12.39
N GLU A 203 -0.65 15.99 12.36
CA GLU A 203 -1.16 16.82 13.48
C GLU A 203 -2.70 16.88 13.58
#